data_AF-A0A3E0X3P8-F1
#
_entry.id   AF-A0A3E0X3P8-F1
#
_cell.length_a   1.000
_cell.length_b   1.000
_cell.length_c   1.000
_cell.angle_alpha   90.00
_cell.angle_beta   90.00
_cell.angle_gamma   90.00
#
_symmetry.space_group_name_H-M   'P 1'
#
loop_
_entity.id
_entity.type
_entity.pdbx_description
1 polymer ?
#
loop_
_entity_poly.entity_id
_entity_poly.type
_entity_poly.pdbx_seq_one_letter_code
_entity_poly.pdbx_strand_id
1 'polypeptide(L)'
;MTQQAAAPTIPDKALASCVGLAAIKVVFVVSLIWTALYLAWGSLSSANFLFPVWYEVLDIGEHIDHYGPQNYYKPDFASTDRAQRLALFGEIVEAINRSGEGLGEIRYRTEAGREIVLLRDPERIHLESVGRIIDRLRLVSYVMLGVLAATGFALWRAAAEPPRPSRVLLWSMVVTVTSAVAIVAYGAEEVFNFAHEVIFPPGEQWFFYYQESLMTTLMKAPDLFAALAVLLVLATLLWFAVLLAAAKWGLAIRARQ
;
A
#
# COMPACT_ATOMS: atom_id res chain seq x y z
N MET A 1 -32.72 57.44 13.24
CA MET A 1 -33.18 56.08 13.58
C MET A 1 -32.64 55.13 12.52
N THR A 2 -31.53 54.47 12.81
CA THR A 2 -30.85 53.55 11.89
C THR A 2 -31.54 52.19 12.00
N GLN A 3 -32.23 51.76 10.95
CA GLN A 3 -32.91 50.47 10.90
C GLN A 3 -31.86 49.37 10.76
N GLN A 4 -31.64 48.61 11.84
CA GLN A 4 -30.72 47.49 11.88
C GLN A 4 -31.34 46.34 11.07
N ALA A 5 -30.75 46.03 9.91
CA ALA A 5 -31.18 44.92 9.08
C ALA A 5 -30.94 43.60 9.83
N ALA A 6 -32.02 42.85 10.09
CA ALA A 6 -31.94 41.53 10.70
C ALA A 6 -31.19 40.58 9.76
N ALA A 7 -30.17 39.90 10.29
CA ALA A 7 -29.42 38.89 9.53
C ALA A 7 -30.36 37.73 9.15
N PRO A 8 -30.30 37.22 7.91
CA PRO A 8 -31.14 36.11 7.49
C PRO A 8 -30.82 34.85 8.31
N THR A 9 -31.80 34.36 9.06
CA THR A 9 -31.71 33.09 9.80
C THR A 9 -31.88 31.93 8.83
N ILE A 10 -30.82 31.14 8.63
CA ILE A 10 -30.90 29.90 7.84
C ILE A 10 -31.72 28.89 8.66
N PRO A 11 -32.80 28.29 8.12
CA PRO A 11 -33.60 27.33 8.86
C PRO A 11 -32.80 26.05 9.17
N ASP A 12 -32.92 25.53 10.40
CA ASP A 12 -32.14 24.39 10.92
C ASP A 12 -32.12 23.15 10.01
N LYS A 13 -33.20 22.89 9.27
CA LYS A 13 -33.29 21.77 8.31
C LYS A 13 -32.35 21.94 7.11
N ALA A 14 -32.16 23.17 6.63
CA ALA A 14 -31.24 23.46 5.53
C ALA A 14 -29.78 23.32 6.00
N LEU A 15 -29.49 23.75 7.24
CA LEU A 15 -28.19 23.58 7.87
C LEU A 15 -27.87 22.07 8.06
N ALA A 16 -28.81 21.29 8.59
CA ALA A 16 -28.66 19.85 8.76
C ALA A 16 -28.47 19.09 7.43
N SER A 17 -29.19 19.50 6.37
CA SER A 17 -29.03 18.93 5.02
C SER A 17 -27.65 19.25 4.42
N CYS A 18 -27.14 20.47 4.63
CA CYS A 18 -25.80 20.87 4.17
C CYS A 18 -24.70 20.10 4.91
N VAL A 19 -24.83 19.96 6.24
CA VAL A 19 -23.88 19.20 7.07
C VAL A 19 -23.87 17.71 6.68
N GLY A 20 -25.05 17.13 6.46
CA GLY A 20 -25.18 15.73 6.00
C GLY A 20 -24.50 15.48 4.65
N LEU A 21 -24.70 16.38 3.69
CA LEU A 21 -24.08 16.25 2.37
C LEU A 21 -22.55 16.44 2.41
N ALA A 22 -22.06 17.36 3.26
CA ALA A 22 -20.62 17.53 3.47
C ALA A 22 -19.98 16.27 4.06
N ALA A 23 -20.61 15.66 5.07
CA ALA A 23 -20.14 14.41 5.66
C ALA A 23 -20.08 13.26 4.63
N ILE A 24 -21.13 13.11 3.80
CA ILE A 24 -21.15 12.10 2.72
C ILE A 24 -19.98 12.32 1.75
N LYS A 25 -19.68 13.58 1.37
CA LYS A 25 -18.55 13.89 0.48
C LYS A 25 -17.20 13.53 1.10
N VAL A 26 -17.03 13.74 2.42
CA VAL A 26 -15.80 13.33 3.12
C VAL A 26 -15.65 11.82 3.12
N VAL A 27 -16.70 11.09 3.51
CA VAL A 27 -16.69 9.61 3.52
C VAL A 27 -16.46 9.05 2.11
N PHE A 28 -17.06 9.68 1.09
CA PHE A 28 -16.81 9.35 -0.31
C PHE A 28 -15.33 9.49 -0.68
N VAL A 29 -14.69 10.62 -0.34
CA VAL A 29 -13.27 10.83 -0.65
C VAL A 29 -12.37 9.84 0.12
N VAL A 30 -12.63 9.61 1.40
CA VAL A 30 -11.85 8.66 2.22
C VAL A 30 -11.95 7.24 1.65
N SER A 31 -13.16 6.77 1.35
CA SER A 31 -13.37 5.46 0.73
C SER A 31 -12.76 5.38 -0.66
N LEU A 32 -12.77 6.46 -1.44
CA LEU A 32 -12.14 6.52 -2.77
C LEU A 32 -10.61 6.42 -2.68
N ILE A 33 -9.96 7.11 -1.73
CA ILE A 33 -8.50 6.97 -1.48
C ILE A 33 -8.17 5.54 -1.06
N TRP A 34 -8.96 4.95 -0.15
CA TRP A 34 -8.72 3.57 0.29
C TRP A 34 -8.87 2.57 -0.86
N THR A 35 -9.92 2.71 -1.69
CA THR A 35 -10.10 1.87 -2.87
C THR A 35 -8.96 2.07 -3.87
N ALA A 36 -8.46 3.30 -4.05
CA ALA A 36 -7.30 3.56 -4.89
C ALA A 36 -6.04 2.85 -4.38
N LEU A 37 -5.79 2.85 -3.07
CA LEU A 37 -4.68 2.13 -2.46
C LEU A 37 -4.80 0.61 -2.66
N TYR A 38 -6.01 0.07 -2.52
CA TYR A 38 -6.28 -1.35 -2.76
C TYR A 38 -6.01 -1.75 -4.22
N LEU A 39 -6.46 -0.93 -5.19
CA LEU A 39 -6.18 -1.16 -6.61
C LEU A 39 -4.69 -0.99 -6.94
N ALA A 40 -4.02 -0.02 -6.31
CA ALA A 40 -2.58 0.16 -6.44
C ALA A 40 -1.82 -1.08 -5.98
N TRP A 41 -2.11 -1.59 -4.77
CA TRP A 41 -1.53 -2.84 -4.27
C TRP A 41 -1.77 -4.00 -5.25
N GLY A 42 -3.00 -4.23 -5.68
CA GLY A 42 -3.34 -5.33 -6.58
C GLY A 42 -2.66 -5.24 -7.95
N SER A 43 -2.60 -4.04 -8.53
CA SER A 43 -1.90 -3.83 -9.80
C SER A 43 -0.39 -4.02 -9.68
N LEU A 44 0.23 -3.50 -8.62
CA LEU A 44 1.66 -3.67 -8.39
C LEU A 44 2.01 -5.12 -8.05
N SER A 45 1.24 -5.79 -7.20
CA SER A 45 1.50 -7.19 -6.85
C SER A 45 1.40 -8.11 -8.06
N SER A 46 0.44 -7.87 -8.97
CA SER A 46 0.32 -8.62 -10.23
C SER A 46 1.53 -8.44 -11.16
N ALA A 47 2.28 -7.35 -10.99
CA ALA A 47 3.51 -7.06 -11.72
C ALA A 47 4.77 -7.29 -10.86
N ASN A 48 4.67 -8.04 -9.76
CA ASN A 48 5.75 -8.28 -8.79
C ASN A 48 6.44 -6.98 -8.36
N PHE A 49 5.65 -5.93 -8.13
CA PHE A 49 6.09 -4.59 -7.75
C PHE A 49 7.19 -3.99 -8.65
N LEU A 50 7.23 -4.40 -9.92
CA LEU A 50 8.27 -4.03 -10.87
C LEU A 50 9.69 -4.40 -10.36
N PHE A 51 9.81 -5.48 -9.58
CA PHE A 51 11.07 -5.94 -9.01
C PHE A 51 12.22 -6.07 -10.03
N PRO A 52 12.01 -6.52 -11.29
CA PRO A 52 13.09 -6.53 -12.27
C PRO A 52 13.74 -5.17 -12.53
N VAL A 53 13.02 -4.06 -12.35
CA VAL A 53 13.56 -2.70 -12.47
C VAL A 53 14.40 -2.37 -11.25
N TRP A 54 13.87 -2.61 -10.05
CA TRP A 54 14.57 -2.35 -8.80
C TRP A 54 15.79 -3.24 -8.58
N TYR A 55 15.77 -4.45 -9.13
CA TYR A 55 16.90 -5.37 -9.12
C TYR A 55 18.15 -4.74 -9.75
N GLU A 56 17.98 -4.00 -10.84
CA GLU A 56 19.07 -3.27 -11.50
C GLU A 56 19.34 -1.94 -10.79
N VAL A 57 18.31 -1.13 -10.52
CA VAL A 57 18.46 0.22 -9.97
C VAL A 57 19.12 0.22 -8.58
N LEU A 58 18.92 -0.84 -7.80
CA LEU A 58 19.48 -0.98 -6.46
C LEU A 58 20.68 -1.93 -6.42
N ASP A 59 21.20 -2.38 -7.56
CA ASP A 59 22.32 -3.33 -7.66
C ASP A 59 22.12 -4.57 -6.76
N ILE A 60 20.90 -5.12 -6.75
CA ILE A 60 20.55 -6.26 -5.88
C ILE A 60 21.41 -7.48 -6.20
N GLY A 61 21.80 -7.64 -7.47
CA GLY A 61 22.74 -8.68 -7.88
C GLY A 61 24.06 -8.61 -7.13
N GLU A 62 24.73 -7.45 -7.18
CA GLU A 62 26.02 -7.22 -6.50
C GLU A 62 25.87 -7.31 -4.98
N HIS A 63 24.76 -6.82 -4.44
CA HIS A 63 24.45 -6.95 -3.01
C HIS A 63 24.37 -8.42 -2.57
N ILE A 64 23.68 -9.27 -3.33
CA ILE A 64 23.61 -10.72 -3.06
C ILE A 64 24.98 -11.37 -3.23
N ASP A 65 25.76 -10.97 -4.23
CA ASP A 65 27.10 -11.54 -4.45
C ASP A 65 28.06 -11.18 -3.29
N HIS A 66 27.87 -10.01 -2.66
CA HIS A 66 28.63 -9.59 -1.48
C HIS A 66 28.17 -10.28 -0.18
N TYR A 67 26.87 -10.23 0.13
CA TYR A 67 26.34 -10.69 1.42
C TYR A 67 25.86 -12.15 1.42
N GLY A 68 25.49 -12.69 0.27
CA GLY A 68 25.04 -14.08 0.11
C GLY A 68 26.04 -15.11 0.63
N PRO A 69 27.35 -15.03 0.29
CA PRO A 69 28.36 -15.97 0.81
C PRO A 69 28.60 -15.84 2.32
N GLN A 70 28.24 -14.70 2.90
CA GLN A 70 28.35 -14.43 4.34
C GLN A 70 27.17 -14.98 5.13
N ASN A 71 26.11 -15.46 4.45
CA ASN A 71 24.93 -15.96 5.13
C ASN A 71 25.23 -17.25 5.91
N TYR A 72 24.96 -17.24 7.22
CA TYR A 72 25.30 -18.34 8.13
C TYR A 72 24.55 -19.65 7.82
N TYR A 73 23.42 -19.56 7.15
CA TYR A 73 22.51 -20.70 6.92
C TYR A 73 22.41 -21.10 5.45
N LYS A 74 22.65 -20.16 4.52
CA LYS A 74 22.38 -20.30 3.08
C LYS A 74 23.51 -19.69 2.22
N PRO A 75 24.79 -20.03 2.45
CA PRO A 75 25.91 -19.41 1.73
C PRO A 75 25.87 -19.67 0.21
N ASP A 76 25.24 -20.78 -0.21
CA ASP A 76 25.12 -21.16 -1.61
C ASP A 76 24.12 -20.31 -2.40
N PHE A 77 23.37 -19.40 -1.75
CA PHE A 77 22.36 -18.56 -2.43
C PHE A 77 22.99 -17.61 -3.47
N ALA A 78 24.22 -17.16 -3.24
CA ALA A 78 24.95 -16.31 -4.19
C ALA A 78 25.16 -16.99 -5.56
N SER A 79 25.15 -18.33 -5.62
CA SER A 79 25.27 -19.09 -6.87
C SER A 79 24.00 -19.08 -7.74
N THR A 80 22.89 -18.54 -7.24
CA THR A 80 21.65 -18.40 -8.02
C THR A 80 21.80 -17.34 -9.10
N ASP A 81 21.22 -17.58 -10.27
CA ASP A 81 21.15 -16.57 -11.33
C ASP A 81 20.02 -15.55 -11.10
N ARG A 82 20.07 -14.47 -11.89
CA ARG A 82 19.06 -13.41 -11.88
C ARG A 82 17.65 -13.94 -12.13
N ALA A 83 17.48 -14.86 -13.09
CA ALA A 83 16.15 -15.35 -13.46
C ALA A 83 15.48 -16.05 -12.28
N GLN A 84 16.24 -16.88 -11.57
CA GLN A 84 15.80 -17.56 -10.38
C GLN A 84 15.51 -16.57 -9.24
N ARG A 85 16.39 -15.59 -8.98
CA ARG A 85 16.16 -14.56 -7.94
C ARG A 85 14.86 -13.78 -8.18
N LEU A 86 14.55 -13.44 -9.43
CA LEU A 86 13.27 -12.79 -9.79
C LEU A 86 12.06 -13.70 -9.61
N ALA A 87 12.18 -14.98 -9.96
CA ALA A 87 11.13 -15.98 -9.75
C ALA A 87 10.82 -16.14 -8.26
N LEU A 88 11.85 -16.29 -7.42
CA LEU A 88 11.71 -16.43 -5.97
C LEU A 88 11.02 -15.21 -5.34
N PHE A 89 11.36 -14.00 -5.78
CA PHE A 89 10.65 -12.80 -5.32
C PHE A 89 9.16 -12.83 -5.72
N GLY A 90 8.86 -13.25 -6.95
CA GLY A 90 7.48 -13.43 -7.42
C GLY A 90 6.70 -14.46 -6.59
N GLU A 91 7.31 -15.60 -6.27
CA GLU A 91 6.72 -16.62 -5.39
C GLU A 91 6.42 -16.08 -3.99
N ILE A 92 7.32 -15.26 -3.42
CA ILE A 92 7.07 -14.57 -2.15
C ILE A 92 5.88 -13.61 -2.27
N VAL A 93 5.83 -12.78 -3.31
CA VAL A 93 4.72 -11.85 -3.54
C VAL A 93 3.40 -12.60 -3.69
N GLU A 94 3.38 -13.69 -4.44
CA GLU A 94 2.20 -14.53 -4.62
C GLU A 94 1.74 -15.14 -3.29
N ALA A 95 2.67 -15.72 -2.51
CA ALA A 95 2.37 -16.32 -1.22
C ALA A 95 1.84 -15.30 -0.20
N ILE A 96 2.43 -14.09 -0.13
CA ILE A 96 1.91 -13.00 0.72
C ILE A 96 0.46 -12.65 0.34
N ASN A 97 0.13 -12.65 -0.96
CA ASN A 97 -1.23 -12.38 -1.41
C ASN A 97 -2.20 -13.55 -1.16
N ARG A 98 -1.69 -14.74 -0.85
CA ARG A 98 -2.45 -15.94 -0.44
C ARG A 98 -2.25 -16.26 1.05
N SER A 99 -2.32 -15.23 1.91
CA SER A 99 -2.26 -15.41 3.38
C SER A 99 -0.94 -15.98 3.92
N GLY A 100 0.12 -16.00 3.11
CA GLY A 100 1.39 -16.67 3.42
C GLY A 100 1.46 -18.15 3.01
N GLU A 101 0.41 -18.70 2.39
CA GLU A 101 0.39 -20.07 1.90
C GLU A 101 1.44 -20.27 0.80
N GLY A 102 2.27 -21.30 0.93
CA GLY A 102 3.35 -21.61 0.00
C GLY A 102 4.73 -21.10 0.43
N LEU A 103 4.84 -20.25 1.47
CA LEU A 103 6.13 -19.66 1.88
C LEU A 103 7.15 -20.71 2.34
N GLY A 104 6.70 -21.79 3.00
CA GLY A 104 7.60 -22.85 3.49
C GLY A 104 8.09 -23.79 2.38
N GLU A 105 7.46 -23.73 1.22
CA GLU A 105 7.70 -24.61 0.08
C GLU A 105 8.62 -23.99 -0.96
N ILE A 106 8.84 -22.67 -0.92
CA ILE A 106 9.71 -21.94 -1.86
C ILE A 106 11.14 -22.48 -1.75
N ARG A 107 11.70 -22.91 -2.88
CA ARG A 107 13.03 -23.51 -2.96
C ARG A 107 13.86 -22.85 -4.05
N TYR A 108 15.14 -22.66 -3.77
CA TYR A 108 16.13 -22.32 -4.79
C TYR A 108 17.04 -23.52 -5.07
N ARG A 109 17.51 -23.59 -6.30
CA ARG A 109 18.47 -24.54 -6.84
C ARG A 109 19.86 -23.91 -6.83
N THR A 110 20.80 -24.62 -6.22
CA THR A 110 22.23 -24.29 -6.23
C THR A 110 22.88 -24.72 -7.54
N GLU A 111 24.09 -24.22 -7.84
CA GLU A 111 24.90 -24.72 -8.97
C GLU A 111 25.12 -26.24 -8.94
N ALA A 112 25.21 -26.83 -7.75
CA ALA A 112 25.33 -28.29 -7.57
C ALA A 112 24.01 -29.06 -7.82
N GLY A 113 22.94 -28.37 -8.25
CA GLY A 113 21.63 -28.96 -8.53
C GLY A 113 20.80 -29.31 -7.29
N ARG A 114 21.24 -28.94 -6.08
CA ARG A 114 20.49 -29.18 -4.83
C ARG A 114 19.39 -28.15 -4.66
N GLU A 115 18.19 -28.59 -4.26
CA GLU A 115 17.06 -27.71 -3.92
C GLU A 115 17.00 -27.45 -2.41
N ILE A 116 17.08 -26.18 -2.04
CA ILE A 116 17.16 -25.72 -0.66
C ILE A 116 15.96 -24.81 -0.39
N VAL A 117 15.27 -25.03 0.74
CA VAL A 117 14.19 -24.12 1.19
C VAL A 117 14.75 -22.70 1.34
N LEU A 118 14.07 -21.73 0.75
CA LEU A 118 14.52 -20.34 0.70
C LEU A 118 14.49 -19.70 2.10
N LEU A 119 13.31 -19.67 2.73
CA LEU A 119 13.06 -18.96 3.97
C LEU A 119 13.36 -19.84 5.19
N ARG A 120 14.01 -19.29 6.21
CA ARG A 120 14.04 -19.93 7.53
C ARG A 120 12.70 -19.75 8.23
N ASP A 121 12.46 -20.53 9.28
CA ASP A 121 11.21 -20.43 10.06
C ASP A 121 10.90 -19.02 10.56
N PRO A 122 11.85 -18.24 11.13
CA PRO A 122 11.56 -16.87 11.55
C PRO A 122 11.12 -15.96 10.39
N GLU A 123 11.77 -16.05 9.22
CA GLU A 123 11.41 -15.25 8.04
C GLU A 123 10.03 -15.66 7.50
N ARG A 124 9.75 -16.97 7.46
CA ARG A 124 8.45 -17.52 7.05
C ARG A 124 7.34 -17.03 7.98
N ILE A 125 7.50 -17.18 9.29
CA ILE A 125 6.50 -16.75 10.29
C ILE A 125 6.20 -15.25 10.13
N HIS A 126 7.24 -14.44 9.92
CA HIS A 126 7.08 -13.02 9.70
C HIS A 126 6.28 -12.70 8.42
N LEU A 127 6.63 -13.32 7.30
CA LEU A 127 5.92 -13.12 6.04
C LEU A 127 4.50 -13.69 6.05
N GLU A 128 4.23 -14.76 6.80
CA GLU A 128 2.87 -15.24 7.05
C GLU A 128 2.05 -14.21 7.86
N SER A 129 2.66 -13.54 8.84
CA SER A 129 2.04 -12.42 9.55
C SER A 129 1.73 -11.25 8.62
N VAL A 130 2.64 -10.91 7.70
CA VAL A 130 2.39 -9.92 6.63
C VAL A 130 1.19 -10.35 5.78
N GLY A 131 1.13 -11.61 5.34
CA GLY A 131 0.01 -12.15 4.56
C GLY A 131 -1.33 -12.01 5.28
N ARG A 132 -1.39 -12.34 6.58
CA ARG A 132 -2.60 -12.15 7.40
C ARG A 132 -3.02 -10.69 7.53
N ILE A 133 -2.08 -9.75 7.58
CA ILE A 133 -2.38 -8.31 7.56
C ILE A 133 -3.01 -7.93 6.22
N ILE A 134 -2.44 -8.39 5.11
CA ILE A 134 -2.98 -8.16 3.76
C ILE A 134 -4.42 -8.70 3.65
N ASP A 135 -4.74 -9.86 4.23
CA ASP A 135 -6.11 -10.38 4.23
C ASP A 135 -7.10 -9.49 4.98
N ARG A 136 -6.72 -8.99 6.16
CA ARG A 136 -7.54 -8.06 6.93
C ARG A 136 -7.75 -6.76 6.16
N LEU A 137 -6.69 -6.22 5.54
CA LEU A 137 -6.78 -5.02 4.70
C LEU A 137 -7.66 -5.25 3.47
N ARG A 138 -7.61 -6.45 2.87
CA ARG A 138 -8.49 -6.83 1.75
C ARG A 138 -9.96 -6.84 2.18
N LEU A 139 -10.27 -7.40 3.36
CA LEU A 139 -11.62 -7.36 3.91
C LEU A 139 -12.11 -5.92 4.12
N VAL A 140 -11.28 -5.06 4.75
CA VAL A 140 -11.59 -3.64 4.91
C VAL A 140 -11.80 -2.96 3.54
N SER A 141 -11.02 -3.35 2.53
CA SER A 141 -11.14 -2.81 1.17
C SER A 141 -12.48 -3.14 0.52
N TYR A 142 -13.04 -4.34 0.72
CA TYR A 142 -14.39 -4.66 0.26
C TYR A 142 -15.46 -3.84 0.98
N VAL A 143 -15.31 -3.61 2.29
CA VAL A 143 -16.21 -2.72 3.03
C VAL A 143 -16.11 -1.29 2.49
N MET A 144 -14.91 -0.77 2.26
CA MET A 144 -14.68 0.58 1.72
C MET A 144 -15.22 0.72 0.30
N LEU A 145 -15.14 -0.32 -0.53
CA LEU A 145 -15.76 -0.33 -1.84
C LEU A 145 -17.30 -0.24 -1.75
N GLY A 146 -17.92 -0.96 -0.81
CA GLY A 146 -19.35 -0.84 -0.51
C GLY A 146 -19.73 0.56 -0.02
N VAL A 147 -18.92 1.16 0.85
CA VAL A 147 -19.11 2.54 1.33
C VAL A 147 -18.96 3.54 0.19
N LEU A 148 -17.98 3.36 -0.70
CA LEU A 148 -17.77 4.19 -1.89
C LEU A 148 -18.99 4.13 -2.81
N ALA A 149 -19.50 2.93 -3.08
CA ALA A 149 -20.70 2.74 -3.90
C ALA A 149 -21.94 3.39 -3.25
N ALA A 150 -22.15 3.19 -1.95
CA ALA A 150 -23.29 3.74 -1.23
C ALA A 150 -23.26 5.28 -1.19
N THR A 151 -22.11 5.87 -0.86
CA THR A 151 -21.95 7.34 -0.82
C THR A 151 -21.98 7.94 -2.21
N GLY A 152 -21.37 7.30 -3.21
CA GLY A 152 -21.45 7.72 -4.62
C GLY A 152 -22.90 7.71 -5.13
N PHE A 153 -23.66 6.68 -4.80
CA PHE A 153 -25.08 6.58 -5.14
C PHE A 153 -25.93 7.63 -4.40
N ALA A 154 -25.64 7.91 -3.13
CA ALA A 154 -26.32 8.97 -2.38
C ALA A 154 -26.08 10.35 -3.02
N LEU A 155 -24.84 10.65 -3.42
CA LEU A 155 -24.50 11.88 -4.15
C LEU A 155 -25.21 11.95 -5.52
N TRP A 156 -25.27 10.83 -6.24
CA TRP A 156 -25.99 10.72 -7.50
C TRP A 156 -27.50 10.97 -7.34
N ARG A 157 -28.14 10.36 -6.33
CA ARG A 157 -29.56 10.59 -6.02
C ARG A 157 -29.86 12.03 -5.63
N ALA A 158 -28.96 12.66 -4.88
CA ALA A 158 -29.08 14.05 -4.46
C ALA A 158 -28.80 15.06 -5.58
N ALA A 159 -28.45 14.61 -6.79
CA ALA A 159 -27.95 15.46 -7.88
C ALA A 159 -26.84 16.41 -7.40
N ALA A 160 -26.01 15.94 -6.45
CA ALA A 160 -25.03 16.77 -5.79
C ALA A 160 -23.85 17.03 -6.72
N GLU A 161 -23.31 18.25 -6.67
CA GLU A 161 -22.05 18.54 -7.35
C GLU A 161 -20.94 17.62 -6.81
N PRO A 162 -20.12 17.05 -7.70
CA PRO A 162 -18.98 16.25 -7.29
C PRO A 162 -18.02 17.08 -6.41
N PRO A 163 -17.24 16.42 -5.53
CA PRO A 163 -16.15 17.09 -4.83
C PRO A 163 -15.25 17.85 -5.81
N ARG A 164 -14.93 19.11 -5.49
CA ARG A 164 -14.09 19.94 -6.37
C ARG A 164 -12.70 19.32 -6.52
N PRO A 165 -12.27 18.91 -7.72
CA PRO A 165 -11.04 18.13 -7.89
C PRO A 165 -9.81 18.87 -7.40
N SER A 166 -9.73 20.17 -7.65
CA SER A 166 -8.62 21.01 -7.18
C SER A 166 -8.50 21.02 -5.66
N ARG A 167 -9.63 21.07 -4.94
CA ARG A 167 -9.63 21.01 -3.47
C ARG A 167 -9.26 19.63 -2.96
N VAL A 168 -9.82 18.59 -3.57
CA VAL A 168 -9.53 17.20 -3.19
C VAL A 168 -8.04 16.90 -3.41
N LEU A 169 -7.52 17.21 -4.59
CA LEU A 169 -6.10 17.05 -4.93
C LEU A 169 -5.19 17.87 -4.00
N LEU A 170 -5.54 19.14 -3.74
CA LEU A 170 -4.78 20.00 -2.83
C LEU A 170 -4.69 19.36 -1.44
N TRP A 171 -5.81 18.93 -0.85
CA TRP A 171 -5.80 18.36 0.50
C TRP A 171 -5.15 16.99 0.54
N SER A 172 -5.33 16.15 -0.48
CA SER A 172 -4.57 14.90 -0.61
C SER A 172 -3.06 15.17 -0.66
N MET A 173 -2.63 16.15 -1.47
CA MET A 173 -1.22 16.54 -1.56
C MET A 173 -0.70 17.12 -0.24
N VAL A 174 -1.47 17.98 0.45
CA VAL A 174 -1.12 18.51 1.77
C VAL A 174 -0.92 17.38 2.77
N VAL A 175 -1.85 16.42 2.83
CA VAL A 175 -1.72 15.26 3.74
C VAL A 175 -0.50 14.43 3.39
N THR A 176 -0.30 14.06 2.12
CA THR A 176 0.86 13.27 1.70
C THR A 176 2.18 13.98 2.00
N VAL A 177 2.31 15.27 1.68
CA VAL A 177 3.52 16.05 1.95
C VAL A 177 3.76 16.20 3.46
N THR A 178 2.71 16.48 4.23
CA THR A 178 2.84 16.63 5.69
C THR A 178 3.26 15.31 6.33
N SER A 179 2.68 14.18 5.91
CA SER A 179 3.08 12.84 6.36
C SER A 179 4.53 12.53 5.98
N ALA A 180 4.96 12.85 4.75
CA ALA A 180 6.34 12.66 4.31
C ALA A 180 7.32 13.50 5.14
N VAL A 181 7.01 14.78 5.37
CA VAL A 181 7.82 15.67 6.23
C VAL A 181 7.91 15.13 7.65
N ALA A 182 6.80 14.63 8.21
CA ALA A 182 6.81 14.02 9.54
C ALA A 182 7.72 12.78 9.57
N ILE A 183 7.61 11.87 8.61
CA ILE A 183 8.46 10.67 8.52
C ILE A 183 9.95 11.07 8.44
N VAL A 184 10.29 12.07 7.63
CA VAL A 184 11.67 12.57 7.53
C VAL A 184 12.13 13.20 8.85
N ALA A 185 11.27 13.97 9.53
CA ALA A 185 11.62 14.64 10.78
C ALA A 185 11.83 13.67 11.95
N TYR A 186 11.06 12.58 12.02
CA TYR A 186 11.18 11.56 13.07
C TYR A 186 12.18 10.44 12.73
N GLY A 187 12.60 10.33 11.47
CA GLY A 187 13.46 9.26 10.98
C GLY A 187 12.64 8.09 10.42
N ALA A 188 12.88 7.74 9.15
CA ALA A 188 12.13 6.69 8.47
C ALA A 188 12.32 5.31 9.11
N GLU A 189 13.53 5.01 9.59
CA GLU A 189 13.86 3.76 10.29
C GLU A 189 13.13 3.66 11.64
N GLU A 190 13.09 4.73 12.42
CA GLU A 190 12.36 4.76 13.70
C GLU A 190 10.86 4.56 13.50
N VAL A 191 10.27 5.23 12.50
CA VAL A 191 8.86 5.04 12.14
C VAL A 191 8.60 3.61 11.67
N PHE A 192 9.52 3.02 10.90
CA PHE A 192 9.44 1.64 10.45
C PHE A 192 9.51 0.66 11.63
N ASN A 193 10.48 0.81 12.52
CA ASN A 193 10.67 -0.03 13.70
C ASN A 193 9.46 0.05 14.63
N PHE A 194 8.99 1.27 14.93
CA PHE A 194 7.78 1.50 15.72
C PHE A 194 6.56 0.81 15.11
N ALA A 195 6.36 0.93 13.79
CA ALA A 195 5.26 0.25 13.12
C ALA A 195 5.36 -1.26 13.26
N HIS A 196 6.57 -1.84 13.17
CA HIS A 196 6.75 -3.29 13.32
C HIS A 196 6.47 -3.77 14.74
N GLU A 197 6.90 -3.02 15.76
CA GLU A 197 6.64 -3.36 17.16
C GLU A 197 5.15 -3.32 17.52
N VAL A 198 4.36 -2.44 16.89
CA VAL A 198 2.93 -2.26 17.19
C VAL A 198 2.04 -3.17 16.34
N ILE A 199 2.43 -3.46 15.10
CA ILE A 199 1.60 -4.23 14.15
C ILE A 199 1.78 -5.74 14.34
N PHE A 200 3.01 -6.21 14.61
CA PHE A 200 3.32 -7.64 14.70
C PHE A 200 3.19 -8.16 16.14
N PRO A 201 2.87 -9.46 16.32
CA PRO A 201 2.80 -10.08 17.64
C PRO A 201 4.13 -9.98 18.42
N PRO A 202 4.08 -9.87 19.76
CA PRO A 202 5.29 -9.84 20.57
C PRO A 202 6.08 -11.16 20.44
N GLY A 203 7.41 -11.05 20.34
CA GLY A 203 8.32 -12.19 20.20
C GLY A 203 8.49 -12.70 18.77
N GLU A 204 7.75 -12.18 17.79
CA GLU A 204 7.98 -12.45 16.38
C GLU A 204 9.21 -11.65 15.89
N GLN A 205 10.21 -12.35 15.34
CA GLN A 205 11.36 -11.69 14.73
C GLN A 205 10.93 -11.04 13.42
N TRP A 206 11.05 -9.71 13.35
CA TRP A 206 10.77 -8.94 12.13
C TRP A 206 12.04 -8.31 11.54
N PHE A 207 13.04 -8.00 12.38
CA PHE A 207 14.34 -7.50 11.95
C PHE A 207 15.31 -8.66 11.72
N PHE A 208 16.01 -8.63 10.58
CA PHE A 208 17.03 -9.62 10.25
C PHE A 208 18.23 -8.98 9.59
N TYR A 209 19.43 -9.40 10.00
CA TYR A 209 20.67 -9.04 9.33
C TYR A 209 20.82 -9.78 7.99
N TYR A 210 21.59 -9.21 7.05
CA TYR A 210 21.88 -9.83 5.75
C TYR A 210 22.52 -11.22 5.90
N GLN A 211 23.39 -11.40 6.89
CA GLN A 211 24.06 -12.68 7.18
C GLN A 211 23.10 -13.74 7.76
N GLU A 212 21.88 -13.38 8.13
CA GLU A 212 20.91 -14.29 8.76
C GLU A 212 19.70 -14.61 7.88
N SER A 213 19.33 -13.71 6.97
CA SER A 213 18.05 -13.74 6.26
C SER A 213 18.23 -13.59 4.76
N LEU A 214 17.75 -14.58 4.01
CA LEU A 214 17.67 -14.47 2.56
C LEU A 214 16.56 -13.52 2.13
N MET A 215 15.50 -13.34 2.93
CA MET A 215 14.50 -12.32 2.66
C MET A 215 15.13 -10.92 2.65
N THR A 216 15.90 -10.55 3.68
CA THR A 216 16.58 -9.24 3.76
C THR A 216 17.65 -9.10 2.69
N THR A 217 18.39 -10.17 2.38
CA THR A 217 19.46 -10.15 1.36
C THR A 217 18.89 -10.07 -0.06
N LEU A 218 17.91 -10.91 -0.41
CA LEU A 218 17.24 -10.88 -1.72
C LEU A 218 16.51 -9.55 -1.96
N MET A 219 15.94 -8.98 -0.91
CA MET A 219 15.21 -7.73 -0.99
C MET A 219 16.07 -6.50 -0.73
N LYS A 220 17.36 -6.62 -0.39
CA LYS A 220 18.22 -5.48 0.02
C LYS A 220 17.47 -4.54 0.99
N ALA A 221 16.89 -5.10 2.05
CA ALA A 221 16.10 -4.30 2.99
C ALA A 221 17.03 -3.40 3.84
N PRO A 222 16.73 -2.10 4.02
CA PRO A 222 15.43 -1.46 3.78
C PRO A 222 15.26 -0.76 2.40
N ASP A 223 16.29 -0.74 1.55
CA ASP A 223 16.32 0.06 0.31
C ASP A 223 15.16 -0.27 -0.64
N LEU A 224 14.92 -1.55 -0.91
CA LEU A 224 13.80 -1.95 -1.76
C LEU A 224 12.46 -1.55 -1.14
N PHE A 225 12.28 -1.73 0.17
CA PHE A 225 11.02 -1.36 0.83
C PHE A 225 10.75 0.14 0.72
N ALA A 226 11.78 0.99 0.78
CA ALA A 226 11.64 2.43 0.53
C ALA A 226 11.19 2.69 -0.93
N ALA A 227 11.79 2.02 -1.91
CA ALA A 227 11.39 2.12 -3.31
C ALA A 227 9.95 1.64 -3.55
N LEU A 228 9.55 0.53 -2.93
CA LEU A 228 8.18 -0.01 -3.02
C LEU A 228 7.16 0.91 -2.37
N ALA A 229 7.50 1.57 -1.25
CA ALA A 229 6.63 2.53 -0.60
C ALA A 229 6.34 3.74 -1.50
N VAL A 230 7.39 4.29 -2.15
CA VAL A 230 7.23 5.38 -3.12
C VAL A 230 6.37 4.93 -4.31
N LEU A 231 6.66 3.76 -4.87
CA LEU A 231 5.91 3.20 -5.99
C LEU A 231 4.43 3.01 -5.65
N LEU A 232 4.12 2.52 -4.45
CA LEU A 232 2.76 2.35 -3.96
C LEU A 232 2.02 3.68 -3.82
N VAL A 233 2.68 4.73 -3.31
CA VAL A 233 2.10 6.08 -3.23
C VAL A 233 1.79 6.61 -4.63
N LEU A 234 2.71 6.50 -5.58
CA LEU A 234 2.50 6.96 -6.95
C LEU A 234 1.36 6.21 -7.65
N ALA A 235 1.32 4.88 -7.54
CA ALA A 235 0.24 4.07 -8.08
C ALA A 235 -1.11 4.40 -7.42
N THR A 236 -1.13 4.69 -6.12
CA THR A 236 -2.34 5.11 -5.39
C THR A 236 -2.85 6.45 -5.92
N LEU A 237 -1.97 7.44 -6.13
CA LEU A 237 -2.35 8.73 -6.70
C LEU A 237 -2.91 8.59 -8.13
N LEU A 238 -2.33 7.70 -8.94
CA LEU A 238 -2.83 7.40 -10.28
C LEU A 238 -4.24 6.81 -10.23
N TRP A 239 -4.45 5.74 -9.46
CA TRP A 239 -5.77 5.12 -9.30
C TRP A 239 -6.79 6.08 -8.70
N PHE A 240 -6.38 6.92 -7.76
CA PHE A 240 -7.21 7.96 -7.17
C PHE A 240 -7.72 8.95 -8.23
N ALA A 241 -6.83 9.42 -9.10
CA ALA A 241 -7.20 10.32 -10.20
C ALA A 241 -8.19 9.67 -11.17
N VAL A 242 -7.96 8.39 -11.52
CA VAL A 242 -8.85 7.60 -12.40
C VAL A 242 -10.24 7.44 -11.78
N LEU A 243 -10.32 7.00 -10.51
CA LEU A 243 -11.59 6.80 -9.81
C LEU A 243 -12.35 8.11 -9.62
N LEU A 244 -11.64 9.19 -9.27
CA LEU A 244 -12.25 10.52 -9.13
C LEU A 244 -12.81 11.01 -10.48
N ALA A 245 -12.08 10.80 -11.58
CA ALA A 245 -12.55 11.16 -12.91
C ALA A 245 -13.81 10.35 -13.30
N ALA A 246 -13.82 9.04 -13.05
CA ALA A 246 -14.97 8.18 -13.30
C ALA A 246 -16.21 8.59 -12.49
N ALA A 247 -16.05 8.87 -11.20
CA ALA A 247 -17.13 9.33 -10.34
C ALA A 247 -17.73 10.66 -10.79
N LYS A 248 -16.88 11.62 -11.17
CA LYS A 248 -17.34 12.90 -11.73
C LYS A 248 -18.13 12.72 -13.02
N TRP A 249 -17.65 11.86 -13.91
CA TRP A 249 -18.33 11.59 -15.17
C TRP A 249 -19.74 11.01 -14.92
N GLY A 250 -19.86 10.04 -14.01
CA GLY A 250 -21.16 9.48 -13.62
C GLY A 250 -22.13 10.51 -13.01
N LEU A 251 -21.62 11.39 -12.13
CA LEU A 251 -22.43 12.47 -11.54
C LEU A 251 -22.82 13.54 -12.58
N ALA A 252 -21.96 13.83 -13.55
CA ALA A 252 -22.23 14.82 -14.60
C ALA A 252 -23.32 14.35 -15.57
N ILE A 253 -23.42 13.04 -15.85
CA ILE A 253 -24.52 12.48 -16.66
C ILE A 253 -25.87 12.76 -15.98
N ARG A 254 -25.95 12.58 -14.66
CA ARG A 254 -27.18 12.83 -13.90
C ARG A 254 -27.63 14.28 -13.95
N ALA A 255 -26.69 15.22 -13.88
CA ALA A 255 -26.99 16.65 -13.94
C ALA A 255 -27.53 17.11 -15.32
N ARG A 256 -27.39 16.28 -16.37
CA ARG A 256 -27.90 16.54 -17.72
C ARG A 256 -29.28 15.93 -17.98
N GLN A 257 -29.81 15.11 -17.06
CA GLN A 257 -31.11 14.43 -17.13
C GLN A 257 -32.11 15.06 -16.17
#